data_AF-A0A1Y4WCF3-F1
#
_entry.id   AF-A0A1Y4WCF3-F1
#
_cell.length_a   1.000
_cell.length_b   1.000
_cell.length_c   1.000
_cell.angle_alpha   90.00
_cell.angle_beta   90.00
_cell.angle_gamma   90.00
#
_symmetry.space_group_name_H-M   'P 1'
#
loop_
_entity.id
_entity.type
_entity.pdbx_description
1 polymer ?
#
loop_
_entity_poly.entity_id
_entity_poly.type
_entity_poly.pdbx_seq_one_letter_code
_entity_poly.pdbx_strand_id
1 'polypeptide(L)'
;MRGEQEINCLTRVKQNLGRNSVHYFCSDPQKIIRILKSARPNPAQSNFPDFLFENGFIEHFQINASRETRKGAEHRQRQAQFCKEAEQRFQRMGRELNDAPPANSLTREICEMEAPPYSYEMYEASFRKNWQHHINSLQKYIGCRDVGIFLVEYQGPLFKTMQYGRFTGFYHLHQDAPMLRYTAAYQDMLSYVIFTDGQNCEVIELELIPVLLEQVPCDIQFEPGRWKEHHINLAIDMTIDGSEQEALT
;
A
#
# COMPACT_ATOMS: atom_id res chain seq x y z
N MET A 1 -13.14 -1.54 15.21
CA MET A 1 -12.80 -2.68 16.09
C MET A 1 -11.29 -2.81 16.18
N ARG A 2 -10.73 -3.35 17.28
CA ARG A 2 -9.30 -3.70 17.33
C ARG A 2 -9.08 -4.91 16.40
N GLY A 3 -8.01 -4.93 15.60
CA GLY A 3 -7.78 -5.99 14.60
C GLY A 3 -8.44 -5.74 13.23
N GLU A 4 -9.25 -4.69 13.08
CA GLU A 4 -9.98 -4.42 11.82
C GLU A 4 -9.05 -3.95 10.69
N GLN A 5 -8.05 -3.15 11.01
CA GLN A 5 -7.11 -2.63 10.01
C GLN A 5 -6.21 -3.75 9.49
N GLU A 6 -5.72 -4.58 10.40
CA GLU A 6 -4.93 -5.77 10.17
C GLU A 6 -5.70 -6.71 9.22
N ILE A 7 -6.95 -7.03 9.56
CA ILE A 7 -7.83 -7.89 8.74
C ILE A 7 -8.08 -7.28 7.37
N ASN A 8 -8.35 -5.98 7.29
CA ASN A 8 -8.58 -5.28 6.02
C ASN A 8 -7.33 -5.30 5.14
N CYS A 9 -6.15 -5.13 5.72
CA CYS A 9 -4.87 -5.24 5.01
C CYS A 9 -4.66 -6.64 4.45
N LEU A 10 -4.74 -7.68 5.28
CA LEU A 10 -4.55 -9.06 4.83
C LEU A 10 -5.61 -9.47 3.81
N THR A 11 -6.87 -9.04 3.96
CA THR A 11 -7.94 -9.32 2.99
C THR A 11 -7.63 -8.71 1.64
N ARG A 12 -7.15 -7.45 1.59
CA ARG A 12 -6.72 -6.79 0.35
C ARG A 12 -5.56 -7.54 -0.30
N VAL A 13 -4.57 -7.99 0.48
CA VAL A 13 -3.48 -8.82 -0.04
C VAL A 13 -4.05 -10.11 -0.65
N LYS A 14 -4.91 -10.84 0.08
CA LYS A 14 -5.53 -12.09 -0.39
C LYS A 14 -6.32 -11.92 -1.69
N GLN A 15 -7.06 -10.82 -1.85
CA GLN A 15 -7.85 -10.53 -3.06
C GLN A 15 -6.98 -10.25 -4.29
N ASN A 16 -5.73 -9.82 -4.09
CA ASN A 16 -4.79 -9.54 -5.17
C ASN A 16 -3.92 -10.76 -5.55
N LEU A 17 -3.93 -11.85 -4.75
CA LEU A 17 -3.20 -13.09 -5.04
C LEU A 17 -3.72 -13.73 -6.34
N GLY A 18 -3.04 -13.46 -7.46
CA GLY A 18 -3.40 -13.92 -8.81
C GLY A 18 -3.62 -12.81 -9.84
N ARG A 19 -3.49 -11.54 -9.43
CA ARG A 19 -3.44 -10.38 -10.33
C ARG A 19 -2.00 -9.95 -10.56
N ASN A 20 -1.76 -9.15 -11.60
CA ASN A 20 -0.45 -8.54 -11.88
C ASN A 20 -0.01 -7.50 -10.82
N SER A 21 -0.77 -7.31 -9.74
CA SER A 21 -0.47 -6.39 -8.64
C SER A 21 0.41 -7.00 -7.55
N VAL A 22 0.69 -8.31 -7.59
CA VAL A 22 1.59 -8.98 -6.63
C VAL A 22 2.86 -9.44 -7.33
N HIS A 23 3.99 -8.96 -6.85
CA HIS A 23 5.32 -9.35 -7.30
C HIS A 23 5.93 -10.33 -6.31
N TYR A 24 6.31 -11.51 -6.80
CA TYR A 24 6.89 -12.57 -5.98
C TYR A 24 8.40 -12.66 -6.22
N PHE A 25 9.17 -12.37 -5.18
CA PHE A 25 10.61 -12.57 -5.10
C PHE A 25 10.89 -13.72 -4.12
N CYS A 26 10.38 -14.89 -4.45
CA CYS A 26 10.52 -16.11 -3.65
C CYS A 26 10.67 -17.34 -4.54
N SER A 27 11.27 -18.38 -3.98
CA SER A 27 11.53 -19.67 -4.65
C SER A 27 10.24 -20.46 -4.90
N ASP A 28 9.27 -20.39 -3.98
CA ASP A 28 7.97 -21.05 -4.10
C ASP A 28 6.80 -20.08 -3.84
N PRO A 29 6.29 -19.41 -4.89
CA PRO A 29 5.10 -18.57 -4.81
C PRO A 29 3.84 -19.32 -4.34
N GLN A 30 3.72 -20.62 -4.63
CA GLN A 30 2.52 -21.38 -4.27
C GLN A 30 2.47 -21.66 -2.76
N LYS A 31 3.62 -21.90 -2.13
CA LYS A 31 3.74 -22.03 -0.67
C LYS A 31 3.20 -20.79 0.03
N ILE A 32 3.67 -19.60 -0.35
CA ILE A 32 3.23 -18.36 0.30
C ILE A 32 1.76 -18.03 0.02
N ILE A 33 1.26 -18.32 -1.18
CA ILE A 33 -0.18 -18.17 -1.49
C ILE A 33 -1.03 -19.07 -0.59
N ARG A 34 -0.62 -20.31 -0.34
CA ARG A 34 -1.33 -21.23 0.58
C ARG A 34 -1.31 -20.71 2.01
N ILE A 35 -0.16 -20.21 2.49
CA ILE A 35 -0.01 -19.61 3.82
C ILE A 35 -0.94 -18.40 3.97
N LEU A 36 -0.93 -17.47 3.01
CA LEU A 36 -1.79 -16.29 3.05
C LEU A 36 -3.27 -16.67 3.04
N LYS A 37 -3.67 -17.69 2.27
CA LYS A 37 -5.05 -18.19 2.28
C LYS A 37 -5.43 -18.82 3.62
N SER A 38 -4.55 -19.62 4.23
CA SER A 38 -4.82 -20.34 5.47
C SER A 38 -4.73 -19.48 6.73
N ALA A 39 -3.99 -18.36 6.71
CA ALA A 39 -3.80 -17.47 7.84
C ALA A 39 -5.13 -16.93 8.39
N ARG A 40 -5.29 -17.06 9.71
CA ARG A 40 -6.47 -16.63 10.47
C ARG A 40 -6.08 -15.61 11.54
N PRO A 41 -6.97 -14.67 11.91
CA PRO A 41 -6.71 -13.73 13.00
C PRO A 41 -6.36 -14.47 14.29
N ASN A 42 -5.42 -13.92 15.06
CA ASN A 42 -5.09 -14.43 16.38
C ASN A 42 -6.33 -14.29 17.29
N PRO A 43 -6.80 -15.38 17.93
CA PRO A 43 -7.91 -15.31 18.89
C PRO A 43 -7.66 -14.32 20.02
N ALA A 44 -6.40 -14.13 20.41
CA ALA A 44 -5.96 -13.10 21.34
C ALA A 44 -5.54 -11.83 20.59
N GLN A 45 -6.50 -11.10 20.00
CA GLN A 45 -6.30 -9.93 19.12
C GLN A 45 -5.44 -8.78 19.70
N SER A 46 -5.11 -8.80 20.99
CA SER A 46 -4.24 -7.79 21.63
C SER A 46 -2.79 -8.24 21.76
N ASN A 47 -2.49 -9.49 21.40
CA ASN A 47 -1.20 -10.12 21.56
C ASN A 47 -0.56 -10.33 20.19
N PHE A 48 0.76 -10.16 20.15
CA PHE A 48 1.56 -10.64 19.04
C PHE A 48 1.37 -12.16 18.86
N PRO A 49 1.29 -12.68 17.62
CA PRO A 49 1.22 -11.97 16.34
C PRO A 49 -0.22 -11.67 15.93
N ASP A 50 -0.45 -10.85 14.89
CA ASP A 50 -1.80 -10.55 14.39
C ASP A 50 -2.51 -11.76 13.75
N PHE A 51 -1.77 -12.62 13.05
CA PHE A 51 -2.32 -13.80 12.39
C PHE A 51 -1.51 -15.05 12.66
N LEU A 52 -2.22 -16.18 12.70
CA LEU A 52 -1.67 -17.51 12.93
C LEU A 52 -2.05 -18.46 11.79
N PHE A 53 -1.15 -19.38 11.49
CA PHE A 53 -1.38 -20.55 10.63
C PHE A 53 -0.59 -21.74 11.18
N GLU A 54 -0.77 -22.91 10.58
CA GLU A 54 -0.27 -24.20 11.11
C GLU A 54 1.22 -24.17 11.50
N ASN A 55 2.06 -23.55 10.66
CA ASN A 55 3.52 -23.57 10.81
C ASN A 55 4.12 -22.17 11.01
N GLY A 56 3.39 -21.22 11.57
CA GLY A 56 3.96 -19.89 11.79
C GLY A 56 2.96 -18.77 11.97
N PHE A 57 3.41 -17.56 11.68
CA PHE A 57 2.68 -16.34 11.96
C PHE A 57 2.86 -15.25 10.91
N ILE A 58 1.93 -14.29 10.93
CA ILE A 58 2.05 -13.01 10.22
C ILE A 58 1.82 -11.89 11.23
N GLU A 59 2.79 -10.99 11.33
CA GLU A 59 2.63 -9.73 12.08
C GLU A 59 2.42 -8.58 11.09
N HIS A 60 1.40 -7.77 11.31
CA HIS A 60 1.12 -6.57 10.54
C HIS A 60 1.58 -5.32 11.29
N PHE A 61 2.15 -4.37 10.55
CA PHE A 61 2.33 -3.03 11.07
C PHE A 61 2.38 -1.99 9.97
N GLN A 62 2.06 -0.76 10.36
CA GLN A 62 2.00 0.38 9.45
C GLN A 62 3.24 1.24 9.58
N ILE A 63 3.71 1.73 8.44
CA ILE A 63 4.80 2.69 8.36
C ILE A 63 4.37 3.91 7.55
N ASN A 64 5.01 5.05 7.77
CA ASN A 64 4.72 6.26 7.01
C ASN A 64 5.98 7.12 6.86
N ALA A 65 5.99 7.98 5.85
CA ALA A 65 7.09 8.90 5.58
C ALA A 65 6.95 10.27 6.30
N SER A 66 6.04 10.39 7.27
CA SER A 66 5.62 11.68 7.85
C SER A 66 6.17 11.92 9.26
N ARG A 67 6.19 13.17 9.70
CA ARG A 67 6.48 13.48 11.12
C ARG A 67 5.41 12.87 12.03
N GLU A 68 5.85 12.02 12.96
CA GLU A 68 5.03 11.52 14.05
C GLU A 68 4.96 12.56 15.18
N THR A 69 3.75 12.95 15.60
CA THR A 69 3.54 13.78 16.80
C THR A 69 2.96 12.94 17.94
N ARG A 70 2.89 13.52 19.15
CA ARG A 70 2.33 12.87 20.36
C ARG A 70 0.85 12.43 20.21
N LYS A 71 0.14 12.90 19.18
CA LYS A 71 -1.27 12.54 18.86
C LYS A 71 -1.42 11.69 17.58
N GLY A 72 -0.33 11.22 17.00
CA GLY A 72 -0.32 10.46 15.74
C GLY A 72 0.31 11.24 14.57
N ALA A 73 0.16 10.73 13.36
CA ALA A 73 0.70 11.32 12.14
C ALA A 73 -0.13 12.55 11.75
N GLU A 74 0.44 13.76 11.86
CA GLU A 74 -0.17 15.02 11.42
C GLU A 74 -0.63 14.95 9.96
N HIS A 75 0.09 14.16 9.15
CA HIS A 75 -0.27 13.87 7.78
C HIS A 75 -1.65 13.24 7.61
N ARG A 76 -2.03 12.23 8.41
CA ARG A 76 -3.33 11.56 8.24
C ARG A 76 -4.50 12.52 8.39
N GLN A 77 -4.38 13.50 9.28
CA GLN A 77 -5.39 14.54 9.47
C GLN A 77 -5.45 15.48 8.27
N ARG A 78 -4.30 15.93 7.77
CA ARG A 78 -4.22 16.79 6.58
C ARG A 78 -4.73 16.08 5.31
N GLN A 79 -4.38 14.80 5.14
CA GLN A 79 -4.85 13.98 4.02
C GLN A 79 -6.37 13.79 4.07
N ALA A 80 -6.91 13.41 5.23
CA ALA A 80 -8.36 13.24 5.38
C ALA A 80 -9.12 14.55 5.10
N GLN A 81 -8.57 15.68 5.53
CA GLN A 81 -9.13 17.00 5.23
C GLN A 81 -9.06 17.32 3.74
N PHE A 82 -7.90 17.09 3.10
CA PHE A 82 -7.72 17.29 1.66
C PHE A 82 -8.69 16.44 0.83
N CYS A 83 -8.81 15.14 1.11
CA CYS A 83 -9.74 14.25 0.40
C CYS A 83 -11.18 14.72 0.55
N LYS A 84 -11.56 15.17 1.76
CA LYS A 84 -12.90 15.72 2.01
C LYS A 84 -13.18 17.00 1.21
N GLU A 85 -12.21 17.91 1.15
CA GLU A 85 -12.31 19.15 0.38
C GLU A 85 -12.36 18.90 -1.13
N ALA A 86 -11.53 17.99 -1.63
CA ALA A 86 -11.54 17.56 -3.03
C ALA A 86 -12.89 16.92 -3.41
N GLU A 87 -13.39 16.00 -2.60
CA GLU A 87 -14.70 15.35 -2.79
C GLU A 87 -15.84 16.39 -2.83
N GLN A 88 -15.86 17.34 -1.89
CA GLN A 88 -16.87 18.40 -1.87
C GLN A 88 -16.81 19.29 -3.13
N ARG A 89 -15.60 19.56 -3.63
CA ARG A 89 -15.39 20.33 -4.84
C ARG A 89 -15.90 19.58 -6.08
N PHE A 90 -15.58 18.29 -6.18
CA PHE A 90 -16.07 17.43 -7.27
C PHE A 90 -17.58 17.25 -7.24
N GLN A 91 -18.20 17.07 -6.07
CA GLN A 91 -19.66 17.00 -5.93
C GLN A 91 -20.36 18.30 -6.30
N ARG A 92 -19.70 19.45 -6.13
CA ARG A 92 -20.23 20.74 -6.58
C ARG A 92 -20.17 20.84 -8.10
N MET A 93 -19.03 20.53 -8.70
CA MET A 93 -18.86 20.50 -10.15
C MET A 93 -19.86 19.53 -10.82
N GLY A 94 -20.05 18.33 -10.27
CA GLY A 94 -21.01 17.36 -10.80
C GLY A 94 -22.45 17.89 -10.79
N ARG A 95 -22.84 18.66 -9.75
CA ARG A 95 -24.14 19.35 -9.71
C ARG A 95 -24.23 20.45 -10.78
N GLU A 96 -23.21 21.30 -10.87
CA GLU A 96 -23.16 22.37 -11.87
C GLU A 96 -23.23 21.84 -13.32
N LEU A 97 -22.58 20.70 -13.60
CA LEU A 97 -22.66 20.05 -14.91
C LEU A 97 -24.03 19.42 -15.19
N ASN A 98 -24.69 18.86 -14.18
CA ASN A 98 -26.05 18.31 -14.34
C ASN A 98 -27.10 19.41 -14.56
N ASP A 99 -26.90 20.59 -13.98
CA ASP A 99 -27.78 21.74 -14.14
C ASP A 99 -27.50 22.52 -15.44
N ALA A 100 -26.38 22.24 -16.11
CA ALA A 100 -26.01 22.86 -17.38
C ALA A 100 -26.71 22.20 -18.59
N PRO A 101 -26.89 22.92 -19.70
CA PRO A 101 -27.38 22.32 -20.95
C PRO A 101 -26.51 21.14 -21.38
N PRO A 102 -27.09 20.08 -21.98
CA PRO A 102 -26.33 18.95 -22.51
C PRO A 102 -25.25 19.45 -23.46
N ALA A 103 -24.01 19.08 -23.17
CA ALA A 103 -22.86 19.41 -23.99
C ALA A 103 -22.01 18.16 -24.14
N ASN A 104 -21.62 17.83 -25.38
CA ASN A 104 -20.65 16.77 -25.67
C ASN A 104 -19.26 17.24 -25.23
N SER A 105 -19.01 17.17 -23.92
CA SER A 105 -17.86 17.79 -23.29
C SER A 105 -17.14 16.82 -22.35
N LEU A 106 -15.82 16.94 -22.35
CA LEU A 106 -14.93 16.25 -21.42
C LEU A 106 -14.31 17.30 -20.50
N THR A 107 -14.64 17.25 -19.22
CA THR A 107 -14.09 18.15 -18.21
C THR A 107 -13.18 17.37 -17.28
N ARG A 108 -12.01 17.94 -16.99
CA ARG A 108 -11.04 17.36 -16.07
C ARG A 108 -10.74 18.34 -14.96
N GLU A 109 -10.96 17.91 -13.72
CA GLU A 109 -10.54 18.64 -12.53
C GLU A 109 -9.46 17.87 -11.77
N ILE A 110 -8.49 18.61 -11.25
CA ILE A 110 -7.35 18.05 -10.52
C ILE A 110 -7.21 18.83 -9.21
N CYS A 111 -7.20 18.11 -8.10
CA CYS A 111 -6.78 18.63 -6.81
C CYS A 111 -5.43 18.00 -6.47
N GLU A 112 -4.42 18.82 -6.16
CA GLU A 112 -3.10 18.37 -5.75
C GLU A 112 -2.84 18.84 -4.32
N MET A 113 -2.49 17.91 -3.44
CA MET A 113 -2.10 18.25 -2.08
C MET A 113 -0.67 18.77 -2.10
N GLU A 114 -0.40 19.88 -1.41
CA GLU A 114 0.97 20.30 -1.15
C GLU A 114 1.71 19.16 -0.44
N ALA A 115 2.92 18.85 -0.91
CA ALA A 115 3.74 17.82 -0.29
C ALA A 115 4.00 18.21 1.18
N PRO A 116 3.52 17.43 2.16
CA PRO A 116 3.97 17.53 3.54
C PRO A 116 5.50 17.45 3.62
N PRO A 117 6.12 17.84 4.74
CA PRO A 117 7.54 17.59 4.96
C PRO A 117 7.78 16.08 5.04
N TYR A 118 7.97 15.47 3.88
CA TYR A 118 8.30 14.08 3.67
C TYR A 118 9.75 13.99 3.28
N SER A 119 10.39 12.95 3.78
CA SER A 119 11.72 12.62 3.34
C SER A 119 11.92 11.11 3.43
N TYR A 120 12.82 10.62 2.62
CA TYR A 120 13.20 9.22 2.65
C TYR A 120 13.79 8.83 4.02
N GLU A 121 14.48 9.77 4.68
CA GLU A 121 15.01 9.58 6.04
C GLU A 121 13.90 9.40 7.08
N MET A 122 12.76 10.10 6.94
CA MET A 122 11.61 9.90 7.82
C MET A 122 10.96 8.54 7.59
N TYR A 123 10.87 8.10 6.34
CA TYR A 123 10.42 6.76 5.98
C TYR A 123 11.32 5.69 6.59
N GLU A 124 12.63 5.79 6.38
CA GLU A 124 13.62 4.85 6.91
C GLU A 124 13.56 4.79 8.44
N ALA A 125 13.46 5.93 9.11
CA ALA A 125 13.32 5.98 10.56
C ALA A 125 12.03 5.30 11.04
N SER A 126 10.90 5.53 10.37
CA SER A 126 9.63 4.86 10.69
C SER A 126 9.72 3.36 10.45
N PHE A 127 10.29 2.93 9.33
CA PHE A 127 10.48 1.52 8.99
C PHE A 127 11.29 0.81 10.07
N ARG A 128 12.51 1.30 10.35
CA ARG A 128 13.43 0.69 11.32
C ARG A 128 12.86 0.68 12.73
N LYS A 129 12.22 1.77 13.16
CA LYS A 129 11.60 1.88 14.49
C LYS A 129 10.50 0.84 14.68
N ASN A 130 9.56 0.75 13.72
CA ASN A 130 8.46 -0.22 13.81
C ASN A 130 9.01 -1.64 13.69
N TRP A 131 9.87 -1.91 12.71
CA TRP A 131 10.51 -3.22 12.56
C TRP A 131 11.16 -3.70 13.86
N GLN A 132 12.00 -2.87 14.49
CA GLN A 132 12.66 -3.25 15.74
C GLN A 132 11.68 -3.45 16.90
N HIS A 133 10.60 -2.67 16.96
CA HIS A 133 9.53 -2.88 17.94
C HIS A 133 8.91 -4.27 17.80
N HIS A 134 8.57 -4.69 16.57
CA HIS A 134 7.98 -6.00 16.31
C HIS A 134 8.98 -7.14 16.46
N ILE A 135 10.27 -6.94 16.17
CA ILE A 135 11.33 -7.91 16.51
C ILE A 135 11.42 -8.14 18.03
N ASN A 136 11.34 -7.08 18.83
CA ASN A 136 11.37 -7.21 20.30
C ASN A 136 10.16 -7.99 20.83
N SER A 137 9.00 -7.87 20.18
CA SER A 137 7.81 -8.68 20.47
C SER A 137 8.00 -10.14 20.04
N LEU A 138 8.54 -10.35 18.83
CA LEU A 138 8.85 -11.68 18.30
C LEU A 138 9.81 -12.46 19.20
N GLN A 139 10.85 -11.82 19.74
CA GLN A 139 11.79 -12.48 20.65
C GLN A 139 11.09 -13.11 21.87
N LYS A 140 10.05 -12.45 22.38
CA LYS A 140 9.26 -12.91 23.54
C LYS A 140 8.20 -13.97 23.17
N TYR A 141 7.99 -14.25 21.89
CA TYR A 141 6.78 -14.90 21.40
C TYR A 141 6.51 -16.38 21.80
N ILE A 142 7.41 -17.32 22.10
CA ILE A 142 7.07 -18.73 22.47
C ILE A 142 6.19 -19.62 21.53
N GLY A 143 5.40 -19.09 20.59
CA GLY A 143 4.61 -19.90 19.65
C GLY A 143 5.45 -20.45 18.48
N CYS A 144 4.79 -21.04 17.47
CA CYS A 144 5.47 -21.63 16.30
C CYS A 144 6.17 -20.55 15.47
N ARG A 145 7.44 -20.78 15.09
CA ARG A 145 8.30 -19.82 14.38
C ARG A 145 8.93 -20.40 13.12
N ASP A 146 8.43 -21.54 12.62
CA ASP A 146 8.99 -22.21 11.46
C ASP A 146 8.92 -21.32 10.20
N VAL A 147 7.84 -20.53 10.09
CA VAL A 147 7.70 -19.49 9.07
C VAL A 147 7.25 -18.18 9.73
N GLY A 148 8.18 -17.24 9.85
CA GLY A 148 7.89 -15.88 10.31
C GLY A 148 7.67 -14.90 9.16
N ILE A 149 6.59 -14.11 9.21
CA ILE A 149 6.25 -13.15 8.16
C ILE A 149 5.94 -11.80 8.77
N PHE A 150 6.57 -10.74 8.25
CA PHE A 150 6.17 -9.36 8.53
C PHE A 150 5.41 -8.78 7.33
N LEU A 151 4.19 -8.31 7.57
CA LEU A 151 3.33 -7.60 6.62
C LEU A 151 3.39 -6.10 6.89
N VAL A 152 4.17 -5.41 6.08
CA VAL A 152 4.43 -3.97 6.19
C VAL A 152 3.47 -3.21 5.29
N GLU A 153 2.57 -2.42 5.88
CA GLU A 153 1.63 -1.56 5.16
C GLU A 153 2.15 -0.11 5.13
N TYR A 154 2.54 0.37 3.96
CA TYR A 154 2.91 1.76 3.76
C TYR A 154 1.67 2.66 3.69
N GLN A 155 1.70 3.74 4.47
CA GLN A 155 0.64 4.73 4.55
C GLN A 155 1.15 6.09 4.07
N GLY A 156 0.68 6.53 2.91
CA GLY A 156 1.02 7.84 2.36
C GLY A 156 1.23 7.80 0.85
N PRO A 157 1.65 8.92 0.25
CA PRO A 157 2.01 8.94 -1.16
C PRO A 157 3.33 8.21 -1.34
N LEU A 158 3.42 7.35 -2.35
CA LEU A 158 4.65 6.64 -2.67
C LEU A 158 5.74 7.60 -3.12
N PHE A 159 6.98 7.30 -2.75
CA PHE A 159 8.12 8.04 -3.30
C PHE A 159 8.20 7.82 -4.81
N LYS A 160 8.69 8.83 -5.52
CA LYS A 160 9.13 8.71 -6.90
C LYS A 160 10.51 8.06 -6.89
N THR A 161 10.67 7.02 -7.69
CA THR A 161 11.97 6.42 -7.99
C THR A 161 12.60 7.21 -9.14
N MET A 162 13.70 7.89 -8.82
CA MET A 162 14.51 8.63 -9.77
C MET A 162 15.76 7.82 -10.08
N GLN A 163 16.05 7.61 -11.35
CA GLN A 163 17.27 6.93 -11.81
C GLN A 163 17.99 7.84 -12.81
N TYR A 164 19.27 8.15 -12.56
CA TYR A 164 20.04 9.08 -13.39
C TYR A 164 19.30 10.42 -13.60
N GLY A 165 18.64 10.92 -12.56
CA GLY A 165 17.83 12.15 -12.58
C GLY A 165 16.50 12.06 -13.34
N ARG A 166 16.07 10.87 -13.77
CA ARG A 166 14.81 10.66 -14.51
C ARG A 166 13.82 9.87 -13.67
N PHE A 167 12.55 10.26 -13.74
CA PHE A 167 11.46 9.48 -13.16
C PHE A 167 11.32 8.14 -13.88
N THR A 168 11.36 7.04 -13.12
CA THR A 168 11.25 5.68 -13.66
C THR A 168 10.02 4.94 -13.14
N GLY A 169 9.48 5.35 -11.98
CA GLY A 169 8.32 4.71 -11.38
C GLY A 169 8.13 5.16 -9.93
N PHE A 170 7.29 4.44 -9.21
CA PHE A 170 7.08 4.66 -7.78
C PHE A 170 7.89 3.66 -6.95
N TYR A 171 8.02 3.96 -5.66
CA TYR A 171 8.80 3.18 -4.72
C TYR A 171 8.39 1.71 -4.68
N HIS A 172 9.40 0.84 -4.74
CA HIS A 172 9.29 -0.59 -4.50
C HIS A 172 10.39 -1.01 -3.52
N LEU A 173 10.03 -1.86 -2.55
CA LEU A 173 10.97 -2.32 -1.53
C LEU A 173 12.13 -3.13 -2.15
N HIS A 174 11.88 -3.91 -3.22
CA HIS A 174 12.94 -4.66 -3.89
C HIS A 174 14.01 -3.78 -4.58
N GLN A 175 13.75 -2.48 -4.76
CA GLN A 175 14.69 -1.52 -5.35
C GLN A 175 15.48 -0.74 -4.30
N ASP A 176 15.12 -0.86 -3.04
CA ASP A 176 15.71 -0.13 -1.93
C ASP A 176 16.81 -0.95 -1.25
N ALA A 177 18.03 -0.83 -1.79
CA ALA A 177 19.19 -1.58 -1.30
C ALA A 177 19.45 -1.39 0.22
N PRO A 178 19.42 -0.16 0.77
CA PRO A 178 19.53 0.05 2.22
C PRO A 178 18.47 -0.72 3.03
N MET A 179 17.20 -0.68 2.64
CA MET A 179 16.14 -1.38 3.36
C MET A 179 16.24 -2.90 3.21
N LEU A 180 16.55 -3.39 2.00
CA LEU A 180 16.79 -4.82 1.77
C LEU A 180 17.92 -5.37 2.66
N ARG A 181 19.05 -4.66 2.72
CA ARG A 181 20.17 -5.05 3.61
C ARG A 181 19.74 -5.07 5.07
N TYR A 182 18.93 -4.10 5.48
CA TYR A 182 18.41 -4.05 6.85
C TYR A 182 17.49 -5.23 7.15
N THR A 183 16.55 -5.57 6.26
CA THR A 183 15.63 -6.70 6.46
C THR A 183 16.36 -8.05 6.43
N ALA A 184 17.36 -8.21 5.56
CA ALA A 184 18.14 -9.45 5.45
C ALA A 184 18.87 -9.83 6.75
N ALA A 185 19.21 -8.85 7.60
CA ALA A 185 19.84 -9.10 8.89
C ALA A 185 18.96 -9.93 9.85
N TYR A 186 17.68 -10.12 9.54
CA TYR A 186 16.72 -10.87 10.35
C TYR A 186 16.26 -12.20 9.72
N GLN A 187 16.98 -12.70 8.71
CA GLN A 187 16.63 -13.95 8.01
C GLN A 187 16.58 -15.19 8.92
N ASP A 188 17.31 -15.19 10.04
CA ASP A 188 17.26 -16.29 11.02
C ASP A 188 15.96 -16.31 11.83
N MET A 189 15.19 -15.21 11.80
CA MET A 189 13.94 -15.05 12.55
C MET A 189 12.70 -14.96 11.65
N LEU A 190 12.87 -14.57 10.39
CA LEU A 190 11.80 -14.28 9.44
C LEU A 190 12.12 -14.94 8.10
N SER A 191 11.12 -15.58 7.51
CA SER A 191 11.23 -16.20 6.19
C SER A 191 10.84 -15.23 5.07
N TYR A 192 9.80 -14.41 5.31
CA TYR A 192 9.29 -13.47 4.30
C TYR A 192 9.02 -12.08 4.87
N VAL A 193 9.17 -11.07 4.03
CA VAL A 193 8.57 -9.75 4.20
C VAL A 193 7.56 -9.53 3.08
N ILE A 194 6.38 -9.05 3.46
CA ILE A 194 5.34 -8.64 2.53
C ILE A 194 5.19 -7.14 2.66
N PHE A 195 5.52 -6.40 1.61
CA PHE A 195 5.33 -4.96 1.55
C PHE A 195 4.07 -4.66 0.73
N THR A 196 3.25 -3.73 1.20
CA THR A 196 2.06 -3.28 0.45
C THR A 196 1.82 -1.79 0.64
N ASP A 197 1.45 -1.12 -0.44
CA ASP A 197 1.01 0.28 -0.45
C ASP A 197 -0.53 0.41 -0.56
N GLY A 198 -1.23 -0.74 -0.52
CA GLY A 198 -2.67 -0.86 -0.73
C GLY A 198 -3.08 -1.15 -2.17
N GLN A 199 -2.21 -0.90 -3.16
CA GLN A 199 -2.42 -1.18 -4.58
C GLN A 199 -1.47 -2.28 -5.08
N ASN A 200 -0.18 -2.13 -4.83
CA ASN A 200 0.88 -3.07 -5.16
C ASN A 200 1.27 -3.86 -3.92
N CYS A 201 1.70 -5.10 -4.15
CA CYS A 201 2.22 -5.96 -3.10
C CYS A 201 3.50 -6.64 -3.58
N GLU A 202 4.50 -6.66 -2.72
CA GLU A 202 5.76 -7.37 -2.94
C GLU A 202 5.92 -8.42 -1.85
N VAL A 203 6.18 -9.65 -2.27
CA VAL A 203 6.46 -10.78 -1.38
C VAL A 203 7.92 -11.16 -1.58
N ILE A 204 8.75 -10.92 -0.57
CA ILE A 204 10.20 -11.13 -0.65
C ILE A 204 10.60 -12.20 0.35
N GLU A 205 11.22 -13.27 -0.15
CA GLU A 205 11.89 -14.27 0.68
C GLU A 205 13.24 -13.72 1.14
N LEU A 206 13.47 -13.69 2.45
CA LEU A 206 14.66 -13.01 3.01
C LEU A 206 15.97 -13.67 2.55
N GLU A 207 15.97 -14.99 2.39
CA GLU A 207 17.12 -15.75 1.89
C GLU A 207 17.52 -15.36 0.45
N LEU A 208 16.59 -14.82 -0.34
CA LEU A 208 16.86 -14.37 -1.71
C LEU A 208 17.31 -12.91 -1.81
N ILE A 209 17.31 -12.16 -0.70
CA ILE A 209 17.74 -10.75 -0.71
C ILE A 209 19.16 -10.55 -1.27
N PRO A 210 20.18 -11.40 -0.98
CA PRO A 210 21.49 -11.26 -1.59
C PRO A 210 21.44 -11.23 -3.12
N VAL A 211 20.61 -12.07 -3.74
CA VAL A 211 20.42 -12.11 -5.19
C VAL A 211 19.67 -10.87 -5.69
N LEU A 212 18.66 -10.40 -4.96
CA LEU A 212 17.95 -9.17 -5.30
C LEU A 212 18.86 -7.94 -5.26
N LEU A 213 19.78 -7.88 -4.29
CA LEU A 213 20.74 -6.77 -4.17
C LEU A 213 21.67 -6.64 -5.38
N GLU A 214 21.95 -7.72 -6.09
CA GLU A 214 22.72 -7.70 -7.34
C GLU A 214 21.92 -7.11 -8.52
N GLN A 215 20.58 -7.12 -8.42
CA GLN A 215 19.66 -6.64 -9.45
C GLN A 215 19.17 -5.21 -9.18
N VAL A 216 19.42 -4.66 -7.98
CA VAL A 216 19.03 -3.29 -7.63
C VAL A 216 19.68 -2.32 -8.63
N PRO A 217 18.88 -1.49 -9.34
CA PRO A 217 19.45 -0.55 -10.29
C PRO A 217 20.39 0.45 -9.62
N CYS A 218 21.48 0.79 -10.30
CA CYS A 218 22.42 1.81 -9.82
C CYS A 218 21.80 3.22 -9.90
N ASP A 219 22.31 4.12 -9.06
CA ASP A 219 21.95 5.55 -9.03
C ASP A 219 20.45 5.82 -8.84
N ILE A 220 19.83 5.07 -7.91
CA ILE A 220 18.46 5.31 -7.48
C ILE A 220 18.43 6.38 -6.38
N GLN A 221 17.48 7.31 -6.50
CA GLN A 221 17.10 8.26 -5.47
C GLN A 221 15.59 8.23 -5.27
N PHE A 222 15.15 8.46 -4.04
CA PHE A 222 13.73 8.50 -3.68
C PHE A 222 13.30 9.93 -3.38
N GLU A 223 12.48 10.50 -4.25
CA GLU A 223 11.92 11.83 -4.06
C GLU A 223 10.49 11.75 -3.51
N PRO A 224 10.05 12.70 -2.67
CA PRO A 224 8.68 12.73 -2.18
C PRO A 224 7.64 12.69 -3.31
N GLY A 225 6.71 11.73 -3.21
CA GLY A 225 5.52 11.72 -4.04
C GLY A 225 4.48 12.73 -3.58
N ARG A 226 3.39 12.82 -4.34
CA ARG A 226 2.27 13.73 -4.06
C ARG A 226 0.94 13.03 -4.26
N TRP A 227 -0.04 13.39 -3.46
CA TRP A 227 -1.42 12.98 -3.67
C TRP A 227 -2.06 13.89 -4.72
N LYS A 228 -2.59 13.26 -5.77
CA LYS A 228 -3.39 13.94 -6.81
C LYS A 228 -4.71 13.20 -6.95
N GLU A 229 -5.79 13.94 -6.80
CA GLU A 229 -7.14 13.45 -7.09
C GLU A 229 -7.54 13.92 -8.49
N HIS A 230 -7.95 12.98 -9.33
CA HIS A 230 -8.36 13.23 -10.70
C HIS A 230 -9.83 12.90 -10.87
N HIS A 231 -10.63 13.90 -11.24
CA HIS A 231 -12.01 13.69 -11.61
C HIS A 231 -12.18 13.98 -13.10
N ILE A 232 -12.67 12.99 -13.84
CA ILE A 232 -12.97 13.10 -15.27
C ILE A 232 -14.47 12.98 -15.43
N ASN A 233 -15.10 14.03 -15.96
CA ASN A 233 -16.51 14.05 -16.28
C ASN A 233 -16.70 14.03 -17.79
N LEU A 234 -17.51 13.08 -18.25
CA LEU A 234 -17.92 12.95 -19.65
C LEU A 234 -19.42 13.22 -19.73
N ALA A 235 -19.79 14.35 -20.31
CA ALA A 235 -21.17 14.66 -20.65
C ALA A 235 -21.38 14.34 -22.14
N ILE A 236 -22.37 13.52 -22.44
CA ILE A 236 -22.76 13.17 -23.80
C ILE A 236 -24.26 13.42 -23.90
N ASP A 237 -24.64 14.19 -24.91
CA ASP A 237 -26.04 14.29 -25.30
C ASP A 237 -26.39 13.05 -26.10
N MET A 238 -27.21 12.17 -25.50
CA MET A 238 -27.68 10.96 -26.16
C MET A 238 -29.14 11.17 -26.58
N THR A 239 -29.35 11.36 -27.87
CA THR A 239 -30.68 11.21 -28.47
C THR A 239 -31.01 9.73 -28.52
N ILE A 240 -31.99 9.29 -27.73
CA ILE A 240 -32.60 7.98 -27.88
C ILE A 240 -33.51 8.08 -29.10
N ASP A 241 -33.09 7.53 -30.24
CA ASP A 241 -33.96 7.42 -31.42
C ASP A 241 -35.18 6.57 -31.03
N GLY A 242 -36.37 7.17 -31.12
CA GLY A 242 -37.65 6.61 -30.65
C GLY A 242 -38.20 5.42 -31.46
N SER A 243 -37.36 4.65 -32.14
CA SER A 243 -37.80 3.56 -33.02
C SER A 243 -38.17 2.25 -32.29
N GLU A 244 -38.34 2.26 -30.97
CA GLU A 244 -38.82 1.10 -30.18
C GLU A 244 -40.06 1.39 -29.32
N GLN A 245 -40.89 2.38 -29.68
CA GLN A 245 -42.21 2.58 -29.02
C GLN A 245 -43.42 2.06 -29.81
N GLU A 246 -43.26 1.49 -31.01
CA GLU A 246 -44.39 0.97 -31.81
C GLU A 246 -44.67 -0.53 -31.66
N ALA A 247 -44.11 -1.23 -30.66
CA ALA A 247 -44.34 -2.67 -30.45
C ALA A 247 -45.29 -3.03 -29.29
N LEU A 248 -46.06 -2.05 -28.76
CA LEU A 248 -47.05 -2.28 -27.71
C LEU A 248 -48.34 -1.49 -27.98
N THR A 249 -49.05 -1.87 -29.04
CA THR A 249 -50.49 -1.62 -29.21
C THR A 249 -51.20 -2.87 -29.71
#